data_AF-A0A6C0K417-F1
#
_entry.id   AF-A0A6C0K417-F1
#
_cell.length_a   1.000
_cell.length_b   1.000
_cell.length_c   1.000
_cell.angle_alpha   90.00
_cell.angle_beta   90.00
_cell.angle_gamma   90.00
#
_symmetry.space_group_name_H-M   'P 1'
#
loop_
_entity.id
_entity.type
_entity.pdbx_description
1 polymer ?
#
loop_
_entity_poly.entity_id
_entity_poly.type
_entity_poly.pdbx_seq_one_letter_code
_entity_poly.pdbx_strand_id
1 'polypeptide(L)'
;MSKKTLRDVFIIFSYITILNVFLSLLLVFWVTDDDLHNLPKSWGDRYISILYYLITTFTTTGYGDIYAKSSRMKLIISVYMIMVCAITIRFFF
;
A
#
# COMPACT_ATOMS: atom_id res chain seq x y z
N MET A 1 27.65 -0.58 9.57
CA MET A 1 26.81 -0.65 8.35
C MET A 1 27.57 -0.04 7.18
N SER A 2 27.65 -0.72 6.05
CA SER A 2 28.35 -0.17 4.87
C SER A 2 27.56 1.02 4.29
N LYS A 3 28.26 2.03 3.77
CA LYS A 3 27.63 3.17 3.05
C LYS A 3 26.71 2.70 1.91
N LYS A 4 27.03 1.54 1.31
CA LYS A 4 26.21 0.88 0.30
C LYS A 4 24.85 0.45 0.89
N THR A 5 24.86 -0.33 1.97
CA THR A 5 23.64 -0.81 2.64
C THR A 5 22.73 0.33 3.09
N LEU A 6 23.30 1.41 3.64
CA LEU A 6 22.52 2.59 4.06
C LEU A 6 21.80 3.22 2.86
N ARG A 7 22.51 3.44 1.75
CA ARG A 7 21.93 3.99 0.52
C ARG A 7 20.81 3.09 -0.03
N ASP A 8 21.03 1.77 -0.04
CA ASP A 8 20.06 0.82 -0.57
C ASP A 8 18.76 0.82 0.27
N VAL A 9 18.86 0.92 1.61
CA VAL A 9 17.70 1.08 2.50
C VAL A 9 16.91 2.36 2.19
N PHE A 10 17.61 3.49 2.01
CA PHE A 10 16.95 4.76 1.64
C PHE A 10 16.22 4.65 0.30
N ILE A 11 16.82 4.01 -0.70
CA ILE A 11 16.20 3.79 -2.01
C ILE A 11 14.93 2.94 -1.88
N ILE A 12 14.98 1.84 -1.13
CA ILE A 12 13.81 0.96 -0.90
C ILE A 12 12.69 1.74 -0.23
N PHE A 13 12.98 2.50 0.83
CA PHE A 13 11.98 3.27 1.55
C PHE A 13 11.30 4.33 0.66
N SER A 14 12.09 5.07 -0.12
CA SER A 14 11.55 6.04 -1.09
C SER A 14 10.70 5.35 -2.14
N TYR A 15 11.15 4.22 -2.68
CA TYR A 15 10.41 3.47 -3.69
C TYR A 15 9.05 2.98 -3.17
N ILE A 16 9.02 2.39 -1.97
CA ILE A 16 7.77 1.90 -1.36
C ILE A 16 6.82 3.06 -1.07
N THR A 17 7.34 4.20 -0.61
CA THR A 17 6.52 5.40 -0.37
C THR A 17 5.89 5.89 -1.68
N ILE A 18 6.68 5.98 -2.76
CA ILE A 18 6.19 6.39 -4.08
C ILE A 18 5.15 5.39 -4.61
N LEU A 19 5.39 4.08 -4.47
CA LEU A 19 4.45 3.04 -4.89
C LEU A 19 3.11 3.15 -4.16
N ASN A 20 3.13 3.40 -2.85
CA ASN A 20 1.92 3.58 -2.04
C ASN A 20 1.12 4.80 -2.47
N VAL A 21 1.79 5.94 -2.70
CA VAL A 21 1.14 7.17 -3.20
C VAL A 21 0.57 6.97 -4.60
N PHE A 22 1.32 6.31 -5.49
CA PHE A 22 0.86 6.02 -6.84
C PHE A 22 -0.36 5.09 -6.84
N LEU A 23 -0.32 4.02 -6.05
CA LEU A 23 -1.42 3.05 -5.97
C LEU A 23 -2.65 3.65 -5.28
N SER A 24 -2.49 4.48 -4.24
CA SER A 24 -3.64 5.16 -3.61
C SER A 24 -4.32 6.14 -4.57
N LEU A 25 -3.55 6.87 -5.37
CA LEU A 25 -4.07 7.72 -6.45
C LEU A 25 -4.82 6.91 -7.51
N LEU A 26 -4.32 5.76 -7.93
CA LEU A 26 -5.02 4.89 -8.88
C LEU A 26 -6.33 4.37 -8.25
N LEU A 27 -6.24 3.84 -7.04
CA LEU A 27 -7.37 3.25 -6.34
C LEU A 27 -8.46 4.25 -6.03
N VAL A 28 -8.18 5.53 -5.75
CA VAL A 28 -9.24 6.50 -5.41
C VAL A 28 -10.25 6.67 -6.56
N PHE A 29 -9.81 6.52 -7.81
CA PHE A 29 -10.69 6.61 -8.99
C PHE A 29 -11.47 5.31 -9.28
N TRP A 30 -10.99 4.17 -8.80
CA TRP A 30 -11.54 2.86 -9.16
C TRP A 30 -12.28 2.16 -8.02
N VAL A 31 -11.84 2.36 -6.78
CA VAL A 31 -12.39 1.69 -5.60
C VAL A 31 -13.78 2.24 -5.29
N THR A 32 -14.70 1.35 -4.96
CA THR A 32 -16.08 1.66 -4.59
C THR A 32 -16.33 1.33 -3.12
N ASP A 33 -17.41 1.84 -2.53
CA ASP A 33 -17.75 1.59 -1.11
C ASP A 33 -18.04 0.09 -0.82
N ASP A 34 -18.33 -0.69 -1.86
CA ASP A 34 -18.48 -2.15 -1.79
C ASP A 34 -17.13 -2.89 -1.66
N ASP A 35 -16.01 -2.23 -1.99
CA ASP A 35 -14.69 -2.85 -1.96
C ASP A 35 -13.99 -2.76 -0.62
N LEU A 36 -14.04 -1.59 0.02
CA LEU A 36 -13.38 -1.35 1.30
C LEU A 36 -14.40 -1.00 2.37
N HIS A 37 -14.19 -1.55 3.55
CA HIS A 37 -14.91 -1.15 4.74
C HIS A 37 -14.53 0.29 5.16
N ASN A 38 -15.50 1.08 5.64
CA ASN A 38 -15.31 2.43 6.18
C ASN A 38 -14.65 3.46 5.24
N LEU A 39 -14.92 3.40 3.93
CA LEU A 39 -14.53 4.49 3.02
C LEU A 39 -15.36 5.76 3.30
N PRO A 40 -14.74 6.92 3.51
CA PRO A 40 -15.45 8.19 3.57
C PRO A 40 -15.91 8.63 2.18
N LYS A 41 -16.96 9.47 2.15
CA LYS A 41 -17.58 9.98 0.92
C LYS A 41 -16.84 11.18 0.30
N SER A 42 -16.15 11.96 1.14
CA SER A 42 -15.33 13.09 0.70
C SER A 42 -14.12 12.58 -0.08
N TRP A 43 -13.85 13.15 -1.25
CA TRP A 43 -12.74 12.74 -2.13
C TRP A 43 -11.38 12.82 -1.44
N GLY A 44 -11.12 13.88 -0.68
CA GLY A 44 -9.84 14.06 0.03
C GLY A 44 -9.65 13.01 1.12
N ASP A 45 -10.67 12.81 1.96
CA ASP A 45 -10.63 11.83 3.04
C ASP A 45 -10.55 10.41 2.50
N ARG A 46 -11.17 10.15 1.33
CA ARG A 46 -11.14 8.86 0.64
C ARG A 46 -9.70 8.54 0.22
N TYR A 47 -9.03 9.49 -0.43
CA TYR A 47 -7.63 9.34 -0.80
C TYR A 47 -6.73 9.07 0.41
N ILE A 48 -6.88 9.86 1.48
CA ILE A 48 -6.09 9.70 2.71
C ILE A 48 -6.34 8.33 3.35
N SER A 49 -7.59 7.89 3.42
CA SER A 49 -7.98 6.60 3.99
C SER A 49 -7.41 5.42 3.18
N ILE A 50 -7.40 5.52 1.85
CA ILE A 50 -6.78 4.49 0.99
C ILE A 50 -5.27 4.46 1.17
N LEU A 51 -4.60 5.63 1.21
CA LEU A 51 -3.16 5.69 1.46
C LEU A 51 -2.79 5.09 2.81
N TYR A 52 -3.55 5.43 3.86
CA TYR A 52 -3.41 4.84 5.19
C TYR A 52 -3.61 3.31 5.16
N TYR A 53 -4.61 2.82 4.44
CA TYR A 53 -4.86 1.39 4.29
C TYR A 53 -3.68 0.66 3.62
N LEU A 54 -3.11 1.22 2.56
CA LEU A 54 -1.94 0.62 1.89
C LEU A 54 -0.71 0.62 2.80
N ILE A 55 -0.45 1.70 3.54
CA ILE A 55 0.66 1.80 4.49
C ILE A 55 0.52 0.74 5.60
N THR A 56 -0.64 0.68 6.25
CA THR A 56 -0.88 -0.27 7.36
C THR A 56 -0.88 -1.73 6.91
N THR A 57 -1.24 -1.99 5.64
CA THR A 57 -1.13 -3.31 5.03
C THR A 57 0.34 -3.66 4.77
N PHE A 58 1.11 -2.76 4.16
CA PHE A 58 2.53 -2.97 3.90
C PHE A 58 3.34 -3.17 5.18
N THR A 59 3.08 -2.39 6.22
CA THR A 59 3.73 -2.55 7.53
C THR A 59 3.21 -3.75 8.30
N THR A 60 2.27 -4.51 7.73
CA THR A 60 1.62 -5.68 8.35
C THR A 60 0.91 -5.38 9.67
N THR A 61 0.66 -4.10 9.96
CA THR A 61 0.02 -3.65 11.21
C THR A 61 -1.47 -3.99 11.20
N GLY A 62 -2.15 -3.70 10.08
CA GLY A 62 -3.53 -4.13 9.82
C GLY A 62 -4.53 -3.86 10.95
N TYR A 63 -4.77 -2.60 11.30
CA TYR A 63 -5.68 -2.22 12.40
C TYR A 63 -7.13 -2.72 12.26
N GLY A 64 -7.56 -3.09 11.04
CA GLY A 64 -8.87 -3.69 10.79
C GLY A 64 -10.03 -2.68 10.73
N ASP A 65 -9.74 -1.38 10.84
CA ASP A 65 -10.66 -0.27 10.63
C ASP A 65 -11.06 -0.10 9.16
N ILE A 66 -10.10 -0.32 8.25
CA ILE A 66 -10.29 -0.40 6.81
C ILE A 66 -9.75 -1.74 6.30
N TYR A 67 -10.55 -2.47 5.54
CA TYR A 67 -10.16 -3.76 4.96
C TYR A 67 -10.93 -4.07 3.68
N ALA A 68 -10.33 -4.91 2.83
CA ALA A 68 -10.93 -5.40 1.61
C ALA A 68 -12.10 -6.36 1.88
N LYS A 69 -13.31 -5.94 1.48
CA LYS A 69 -14.54 -6.74 1.51
C LYS A 69 -14.67 -7.58 0.26
N SER A 70 -14.53 -6.94 -0.91
CA SER A 70 -14.77 -7.59 -2.19
C SER A 70 -13.62 -8.52 -2.59
N SER A 71 -13.93 -9.60 -3.31
CA SER A 71 -12.92 -10.55 -3.81
C SER A 71 -11.91 -9.87 -4.74
N ARG A 72 -12.35 -8.87 -5.53
CA ARG A 72 -11.46 -8.09 -6.40
C ARG A 72 -10.43 -7.29 -5.60
N MET A 73 -10.86 -6.65 -4.52
CA MET A 73 -9.96 -5.83 -3.70
C MET A 73 -8.99 -6.71 -2.90
N LYS A 74 -9.45 -7.87 -2.40
CA LYS A 74 -8.58 -8.87 -1.76
C LYS A 74 -7.48 -9.35 -2.70
N LEU A 75 -7.81 -9.63 -3.97
CA LEU A 75 -6.83 -10.02 -4.98
C LEU A 75 -5.80 -8.92 -5.24
N ILE A 76 -6.25 -7.68 -5.45
CA ILE A 76 -5.35 -6.53 -5.70
C ILE A 76 -4.37 -6.34 -4.54
N ILE A 77 -4.86 -6.36 -3.30
CA ILE A 77 -4.00 -6.19 -2.11
C ILE A 77 -3.05 -7.36 -1.93
N SER A 78 -3.47 -8.59 -2.24
CA SER A 78 -2.59 -9.76 -2.20
C SER A 78 -1.44 -9.65 -3.21
N VAL A 79 -1.75 -9.27 -4.46
CA VAL A 79 -0.74 -9.05 -5.51
C VAL A 79 0.21 -7.90 -5.14
N TYR A 80 -0.34 -6.82 -4.58
CA TYR A 80 0.46 -5.71 -4.06
C TYR A 80 1.45 -6.18 -2.99
N MET A 81 1.01 -6.95 -1.99
CA MET A 81 1.90 -7.45 -0.93
C MET A 81 3.01 -8.35 -1.48
N ILE A 82 2.68 -9.26 -2.41
CA ILE A 82 3.67 -10.11 -3.07
C ILE A 82 4.70 -9.26 -3.84
N MET A 83 4.24 -8.26 -4.59
CA MET A 83 5.11 -7.35 -5.35
C MET A 83 6.07 -6.60 -4.43
N VAL A 84 5.58 -6.04 -3.33
CA VAL A 84 6.43 -5.30 -2.39
C VAL A 84 7.46 -6.23 -1.75
N CYS A 85 7.05 -7.42 -1.28
CA CYS A 85 7.97 -8.41 -0.75
C CYS A 85 9.06 -8.81 -1.77
N ALA A 86 8.70 -9.06 -3.03
CA ALA A 86 9.65 -9.43 -4.08
C ALA A 86 10.68 -8.32 -4.35
N ILE A 87 10.23 -7.06 -4.37
CA ILE A 87 11.12 -5.90 -4.57
C ILE A 87 12.08 -5.75 -3.40
N THR A 88 11.58 -5.86 -2.16
CA THR A 88 12.44 -5.79 -0.97
C THR A 88 13.52 -6.88 -1.01
N ILE A 89 13.16 -8.12 -1.31
CA ILE A 89 14.12 -9.25 -1.36
C ILE A 89 15.20 -9.02 -2.43
N ARG A 90 14.83 -8.53 -3.63
CA ARG A 90 15.76 -8.27 -4.73
C ARG A 90 16.87 -7.26 -4.40
N PHE A 91 16.66 -6.36 -3.43
CA PHE A 91 17.71 -5.42 -3.04
C PHE A 91 18.72 -6.01 -2.04
N PHE A 92 18.37 -7.10 -1.35
CA PHE A 92 19.23 -7.75 -0.36
C PHE A 92 20.05 -8.91 -0.91
N PHE A 93 19.60 -9.55 -2.00
CA PHE A 93 20.25 -10.67 -2.67
C PHE A 93 20.64 -10.30 -4.11
#